data_AF-A0A3E4E660-F1
#
_entry.id   AF-A0A3E4E660-F1
#
_cell.length_a   1.000
_cell.length_b   1.000
_cell.length_c   1.000
_cell.angle_alpha   90.00
_cell.angle_beta   90.00
_cell.angle_gamma   90.00
#
_symmetry.space_group_name_H-M   'P 1'
#
loop_
_entity.id
_entity.type
_entity.pdbx_description
1 polymer ?
#
loop_
_entity_poly.entity_id
_entity_poly.type
_entity_poly.pdbx_seq_one_letter_code
_entity_poly.pdbx_strand_id
1 'polypeptide(L)' 'MIITKPKLSLEGQIEHLKKKGVLFNIMNEESAKEYLTQHNNYFKLTAYRKNYDKHPDGENKG' A
#
# COMPACT_ATOMS: atom_id res chain seq x y z
N MET A 1 3.53 12.73 19.36
CA MET A 1 3.66 13.07 17.93
C MET A 1 2.49 12.44 17.18
N ILE A 2 1.69 13.21 16.45
CA ILE A 2 0.62 12.65 15.61
C ILE A 2 1.29 12.09 14.35
N ILE A 3 1.31 10.77 14.20
CA ILE A 3 1.79 10.12 12.99
C ILE A 3 0.67 10.17 11.95
N THR A 4 0.78 11.06 10.98
CA THR A 4 -0.15 11.12 9.85
C THR A 4 0.25 10.10 8.79
N LYS A 5 -0.72 9.33 8.29
CA LYS A 5 -0.52 8.38 7.17
C LYS A 5 -1.34 8.86 5.98
N PRO A 6 -0.92 9.94 5.30
CA PRO A 6 -1.67 10.49 4.18
C PRO A 6 -1.73 9.47 3.03
N LYS A 7 -2.83 9.51 2.28
CA LYS A 7 -2.94 8.73 1.04
C LYS A 7 -2.03 9.36 -0.01
N LEU A 8 -1.07 8.58 -0.51
CA LEU A 8 -0.13 9.04 -1.54
C LEU A 8 -0.81 9.09 -2.92
N SER A 9 -0.41 10.07 -3.74
CA SER A 9 -0.69 10.08 -5.19
C SER A 9 -0.01 8.87 -5.87
N LEU A 10 -0.36 8.58 -7.12
CA LEU A 10 0.26 7.49 -7.88
C LEU A 10 1.79 7.65 -7.94
N GLU A 11 2.26 8.85 -8.32
CA GLU A 11 3.68 9.19 -8.31
C GLU A 11 4.31 9.07 -6.91
N GLY A 12 3.59 9.51 -5.88
CA GLY A 12 4.03 9.35 -4.50
C GLY A 12 4.17 7.87 -4.08
N GLN A 13 3.31 6.99 -4.59
CA GLN A 13 3.40 5.55 -4.34
C GLN A 13 4.63 4.95 -5.04
N ILE A 14 4.91 5.35 -6.29
CA ILE A 14 6.11 4.92 -7.02
C ILE A 14 7.38 5.36 -6.30
N GLU A 15 7.48 6.63 -5.91
CA GLU A 15 8.61 7.14 -5.14
C GLU A 15 8.77 6.42 -3.80
N HIS A 16 7.67 6.08 -3.13
CA HIS A 16 7.73 5.30 -1.90
C HIS A 16 8.29 3.88 -2.13
N LEU A 17 7.96 3.23 -3.25
CA LEU A 17 8.50 1.92 -3.61
C LEU A 17 10.01 2.02 -3.90
N LYS A 18 10.45 3.04 -4.65
CA LYS A 18 11.88 3.30 -4.90
C LYS A 18 12.65 3.52 -3.60
N LYS A 19 12.11 4.31 -2.67
CA LYS A 19 12.70 4.52 -1.32
C LYS A 19 12.82 3.24 -0.50
N LYS A 20 11.98 2.23 -0.78
CA LYS A 20 12.07 0.89 -0.18
C LYS A 20 13.05 -0.04 -0.90
N GLY A 21 13.74 0.43 -1.94
CA GLY A 21 14.68 -0.36 -2.73
C GLY A 21 14.03 -1.20 -3.83
N VAL A 22 12.78 -0.93 -4.20
CA VAL A 22 12.14 -1.60 -5.34
C VAL A 22 12.73 -1.03 -6.65
N LEU A 23 13.31 -1.92 -7.45
CA LEU A 23 14.08 -1.55 -8.65
C LEU A 23 13.28 -1.57 -9.96
N PHE A 24 12.06 -2.14 -9.97
CA PHE A 24 11.22 -2.28 -11.17
C PHE A 24 11.84 -3.13 -12.31
N ASN A 25 12.63 -4.16 -11.94
CA ASN A 25 13.32 -5.03 -12.92
C ASN A 25 12.39 -6.01 -13.67
N ILE A 26 11.28 -6.44 -13.05
CA ILE A 26 10.33 -7.41 -13.64
C ILE A 26 9.21 -6.70 -14.40
N MET A 27 8.75 -5.56 -13.87
CA MET A 27 7.76 -4.68 -14.47
C MET A 27 8.31 -3.27 -14.35
N ASN A 28 8.45 -2.57 -15.48
CA ASN A 28 8.98 -1.22 -15.50
C ASN A 28 8.04 -0.24 -14.77
N GLU A 29 8.54 0.96 -14.50
CA GLU A 29 7.80 1.97 -13.75
C GLU A 29 6.48 2.39 -14.42
N GLU A 30 6.46 2.52 -15.74
CA GLU A 30 5.29 2.99 -16.49
C GLU A 30 4.16 1.96 -16.47
N SER A 31 4.49 0.68 -16.71
CA SER A 31 3.56 -0.43 -16.56
C SER A 31 3.07 -0.57 -15.11
N ALA A 32 3.93 -0.31 -14.12
CA ALA A 32 3.54 -0.32 -12.72
C ALA A 32 2.55 0.82 -12.38
N LYS A 33 2.77 2.03 -12.92
CA LYS A 33 1.84 3.16 -12.80
C LYS A 33 0.47 2.83 -13.39
N GLU A 34 0.45 2.26 -14.58
CA GLU A 34 -0.78 1.86 -15.26
C GLU A 34 -1.51 0.76 -14.48
N TYR A 35 -0.79 -0.24 -13.98
CA TYR A 35 -1.34 -1.30 -13.14
C TYR A 35 -1.96 -0.73 -11.85
N LEU A 36 -1.25 0.12 -11.12
CA LEU A 36 -1.74 0.74 -9.88
C LEU A 36 -2.97 1.63 -10.11
N THR A 37 -3.08 2.23 -11.30
CA THR A 37 -4.24 3.03 -11.69
C THR A 37 -5.48 2.15 -11.89
N GLN A 38 -5.33 1.05 -12.63
CA GLN A 38 -6.44 0.17 -13.01
C GLN A 38 -6.83 -0.83 -11.90
N HIS A 39 -5.87 -1.32 -11.11
CA HIS A 39 -6.05 -2.40 -10.13
C HIS A 39 -6.06 -1.89 -8.69
N ASN A 40 -6.75 -0.77 -8.44
CA ASN A 40 -6.78 -0.12 -7.12
C ASN A 40 -7.68 -0.81 -6.07
N ASN A 41 -8.47 -1.81 -6.47
CA ASN A 41 -9.46 -2.45 -5.59
C ASN A 41 -8.81 -3.12 -4.38
N TYR A 42 -7.66 -3.78 -4.57
CA TYR A 42 -6.91 -4.40 -3.48
C TYR A 42 -6.43 -3.36 -2.45
N PHE A 43 -5.93 -2.22 -2.91
CA PHE A 43 -5.47 -1.13 -2.03
C PHE A 43 -6.62 -0.45 -1.28
N LYS A 44 -7.78 -0.31 -1.93
CA LYS A 44 -9.00 0.17 -1.27
C LYS A 44 -9.42 -0.78 -0.15
N LEU A 45 -9.55 -2.07 -0.44
CA LEU A 45 -9.92 -3.11 0.53
C LEU A 45 -8.96 -3.16 1.72
N THR A 46 -7.65 -3.18 1.47
CA THR A 46 -6.64 -3.20 2.53
C THR A 46 -6.64 -1.94 3.39
N ALA A 47 -7.03 -0.78 2.86
CA ALA A 47 -7.20 0.44 3.66
C ALA A 47 -8.36 0.34 4.68
N TYR A 48 -9.41 -0.43 4.37
CA TYR A 48 -10.53 -0.69 5.29
C TYR A 48 -10.21 -1.73 6.36
N ARG A 49 -9.13 -2.50 6.24
CA ARG A 49 -8.74 -3.50 7.25
C ARG A 49 -8.57 -2.91 8.65
N LYS A 50 -8.26 -1.61 8.75
CA LYS A 50 -8.10 -0.88 10.02
C LYS A 50 -9.42 -0.72 10.80
N ASN A 51 -10.55 -0.91 10.13
CA ASN A 51 -11.88 -0.86 10.74
C ASN A 51 -12.25 -2.17 11.44
N TYR A 52 -11.37 -3.18 11.36
CA TYR A 52 -11.54 -4.47 11.99
C TYR A 52 -10.42 -4.68 13.01
N ASP A 53 -10.75 -5.34 14.12
CA ASP A 53 -9.76 -5.70 15.13
C ASP A 53 -8.76 -6.67 14.54
N LYS A 54 -7.47 -6.40 14.79
CA LYS A 54 -6.44 -7.38 14.51
C LYS A 54 -6.47 -8.40 15.64
N HIS A 55 -6.54 -9.67 15.26
CA HIS A 55 -6.51 -10.78 16.21
C HIS A 55 -7.55 -10.62 17.34
N PRO A 56 -8.86 -10.66 17.03
CA PRO A 56 -9.89 -10.53 18.06
C PRO A 56 -9.79 -11.62 19.15
N ASP A 57 -9.15 -12.76 18.83
CA ASP A 57 -8.86 -13.83 19.78
C ASP A 57 -7.64 -14.67 19.38
N GLY A 58 -7.27 -15.65 20.23
CA GLY A 58 -6.19 -16.60 20.02
C GLY A 58 -4.84 -16.19 20.62
N GLU A 59 -3.78 -16.99 20.38
CA GLU A 59 -2.45 -16.76 20.99
C GLU A 59 -1.84 -15.40 20.65
N ASN A 60 -2.24 -14.80 19.53
CA ASN A 60 -1.77 -13.49 19.07
C ASN A 60 -2.77 -12.36 19.34
N LYS A 61 -3.73 -12.53 20.26
CA LYS A 61 -4.77 -11.53 20.56
C LYS A 61 -4.18 -10.14 20.83
N GLY A 62 -4.59 -9.14 20.03
CA GLY A 62 -4.08 -7.76 20.08
C GLY A 62 -3.99 -7.04 18.74
#